data_AF-A0A939VA44-F1
#
_entry.id   AF-A0A939VA44-F1
#
_cell.length_a   1.000
_cell.length_b   1.000
_cell.length_c   1.000
_cell.angle_alpha   90.00
_cell.angle_beta   90.00
_cell.angle_gamma   90.00
#
_symmetry.space_group_name_H-M   'P 1'
#
loop_
_entity.id
_entity.type
_entity.pdbx_description
1 polymer ?
#
loop_
_entity_poly.entity_id
_entity_poly.type
_entity_poly.pdbx_seq_one_letter_code
_entity_poly.pdbx_strand_id
1 'polypeptide(L)'
;MKHDDLNLWWTSLSVAQKERVAKKGLSKFAGEKKPTENEYQYPACTIWWNNLPEEQKTWVHDHCVNKHGYVLQEWDEANPYGD
;
A
#
# COMPACT_ATOMS: atom_id res chain seq x y z
N MET A 1 -7.37 -12.44 -10.50
CA MET A 1 -7.34 -11.03 -10.95
C MET A 1 -6.26 -10.94 -12.01
N LYS A 2 -6.48 -10.30 -13.16
CA LYS A 2 -5.44 -10.20 -14.19
C LYS A 2 -4.45 -9.09 -13.82
N HIS A 3 -3.22 -9.17 -14.33
CA HIS A 3 -2.18 -8.15 -14.10
C HIS A 3 -2.66 -6.70 -14.33
N ASP A 4 -3.48 -6.49 -15.37
CA ASP A 4 -4.01 -5.17 -15.72
C ASP A 4 -4.97 -4.62 -14.66
N ASP A 5 -5.76 -5.47 -14.01
CA ASP A 5 -6.71 -5.06 -12.97
C ASP A 5 -5.97 -4.50 -11.73
N LEU A 6 -4.79 -5.06 -11.40
CA LEU A 6 -3.98 -4.66 -10.25
C LEU A 6 -3.29 -3.30 -10.48
N ASN A 7 -2.82 -3.05 -11.70
CA ASN A 7 -2.24 -1.75 -12.05
C ASN A 7 -3.33 -0.68 -12.15
N LEU A 8 -4.52 -1.02 -12.69
CA LEU A 8 -5.68 -0.12 -12.69
C LEU A 8 -6.10 0.26 -11.28
N TRP A 9 -6.20 -0.73 -10.37
CA TRP A 9 -6.43 -0.47 -8.95
C TRP A 9 -5.36 0.46 -8.36
N TRP A 10 -4.08 0.17 -8.58
CA TRP A 10 -3.01 1.03 -8.08
C TRP A 10 -3.14 2.46 -8.61
N THR A 11 -3.46 2.64 -9.90
CA THR A 11 -3.61 3.98 -10.49
C THR A 11 -4.79 4.76 -9.93
N SER A 12 -5.87 4.09 -9.51
CA SER A 12 -7.05 4.74 -8.94
C SER A 12 -6.83 5.23 -7.50
N LEU A 13 -5.80 4.74 -6.81
CA LEU A 13 -5.42 5.21 -5.47
C LEU A 13 -4.85 6.64 -5.50
N SER A 14 -5.20 7.42 -4.48
CA SER A 14 -4.55 8.71 -4.19
C SER A 14 -3.09 8.51 -3.79
N VAL A 15 -2.28 9.58 -3.85
CA VAL A 15 -0.87 9.53 -3.43
C VAL A 15 -0.74 9.03 -1.98
N ALA A 16 -1.52 9.59 -1.06
CA ALA A 16 -1.51 9.17 0.34
C ALA A 16 -1.88 7.69 0.53
N GLN A 17 -2.82 7.18 -0.28
CA GLN A 17 -3.18 5.75 -0.25
C GLN A 17 -2.02 4.88 -0.77
N LYS A 18 -1.39 5.26 -1.89
CA LYS A 18 -0.22 4.56 -2.45
C LYS A 18 0.93 4.47 -1.44
N GLU A 19 1.24 5.57 -0.79
CA GLU A 19 2.32 5.63 0.20
C GLU A 19 2.03 4.73 1.42
N ARG A 20 0.78 4.71 1.90
CA ARG A 20 0.35 3.84 3.00
C ARG A 20 0.41 2.36 2.62
N VAL A 21 -0.08 2.01 1.43
CA VAL A 21 -0.01 0.63 0.93
C VAL A 21 1.45 0.20 0.78
N ALA A 22 2.31 1.05 0.21
CA ALA A 22 3.73 0.78 0.08
C ALA A 22 4.42 0.60 1.43
N LYS A 23 4.16 1.47 2.41
CA LYS A 23 4.71 1.34 3.76
C LYS A 23 4.39 -0.02 4.39
N LYS A 24 3.14 -0.48 4.23
CA LYS A 24 2.69 -1.75 4.79
C LYS A 24 3.25 -2.95 4.03
N GLY A 25 3.23 -2.89 2.70
CA GLY A 25 3.81 -3.93 1.84
C GLY A 25 5.31 -4.08 2.07
N LEU A 26 6.06 -2.96 2.10
CA LEU A 26 7.47 -2.96 2.44
C LEU A 26 7.72 -3.53 3.85
N SER A 27 6.94 -3.14 4.86
CA SER A 27 7.08 -3.72 6.21
C SER A 27 6.82 -5.24 6.23
N LYS A 28 5.95 -5.75 5.36
CA LYS A 28 5.67 -7.18 5.25
C LYS A 28 6.79 -7.94 4.55
N PHE A 29 7.37 -7.35 3.50
CA PHE A 29 8.37 -8.02 2.65
C PHE A 29 9.82 -7.77 3.07
N ALA A 30 10.09 -6.69 3.81
CA ALA A 30 11.43 -6.35 4.32
C ALA A 30 11.81 -7.07 5.62
N GLY A 31 10.92 -7.91 6.17
CA GLY A 31 11.16 -8.66 7.40
C GLY A 31 11.24 -7.75 8.63
N GLU A 32 12.35 -7.81 9.38
CA GLU A 32 12.56 -7.02 10.61
C GLU A 32 13.00 -5.57 10.32
N LYS A 33 13.42 -5.26 9.09
CA LYS A 33 13.85 -3.92 8.72
C LYS A 33 12.62 -3.04 8.49
N LYS A 34 12.46 -2.01 9.33
CA LYS A 34 11.43 -1.00 9.12
C LYS A 34 11.74 -0.20 7.84
N PRO A 35 10.76 -0.04 6.94
CA PRO A 35 10.95 0.82 5.77
C PRO A 35 11.13 2.27 6.21
N THR A 36 12.06 2.95 5.56
CA THR A 36 12.30 4.38 5.71
C THR A 36 11.31 5.18 4.87
N GLU A 37 11.09 6.44 5.24
CA GLU A 37 10.11 7.30 4.59
C GLU A 37 10.35 7.49 3.09
N ASN A 38 11.62 7.59 2.69
CA ASN A 38 12.00 7.70 1.28
C ASN A 38 11.68 6.44 0.44
N GLU A 39 11.46 5.28 1.07
CA GLU A 39 11.17 4.03 0.36
C GLU A 39 9.67 3.88 0.03
N TYR A 40 8.79 4.52 0.81
CA TYR A 40 7.34 4.43 0.63
C TYR A 40 6.67 5.75 0.23
N GLN A 41 7.37 6.88 0.22
CA GLN A 41 6.81 8.12 -0.32
C GLN A 41 6.75 8.11 -1.85
N TYR A 42 5.87 8.91 -2.42
CA TYR A 42 5.82 9.11 -3.86
C TYR A 42 7.07 9.89 -4.34
N PRO A 43 7.71 9.51 -5.46
CA PRO A 43 7.31 8.48 -6.42
C PRO A 43 7.82 7.06 -6.11
N ALA A 44 8.62 6.86 -5.06
CA ALA A 44 9.25 5.58 -4.72
C ALA A 44 8.23 4.45 -4.50
N CYS A 45 7.08 4.73 -3.90
CA CYS A 45 6.00 3.74 -3.75
C CYS A 45 5.52 3.16 -5.08
N THR A 46 5.48 3.97 -6.14
CA THR A 46 5.03 3.53 -7.47
C THR A 46 6.11 2.70 -8.16
N ILE A 47 7.38 3.06 -7.97
CA ILE A 47 8.52 2.27 -8.44
C ILE A 47 8.53 0.91 -7.75
N TRP A 48 8.36 0.90 -6.42
CA TRP A 48 8.23 -0.33 -5.63
C TRP A 48 7.08 -1.19 -6.14
N TRP A 49 5.88 -0.62 -6.32
CA TRP A 49 4.73 -1.35 -6.84
C TRP A 49 5.02 -1.97 -8.22
N ASN A 50 5.59 -1.20 -9.14
CA ASN A 50 5.89 -1.69 -10.49
C ASN A 50 6.90 -2.83 -10.50
N ASN A 51 7.84 -2.85 -9.55
CA ASN A 51 8.86 -3.89 -9.41
C ASN A 51 8.39 -5.13 -8.63
N LEU A 52 7.19 -5.11 -8.03
CA LEU A 52 6.66 -6.27 -7.32
C LEU A 52 6.24 -7.40 -8.28
N PRO A 53 6.55 -8.67 -7.94
CA PRO A 53 5.94 -9.83 -8.59
C PRO A 53 4.41 -9.80 -8.49
N GLU A 54 3.72 -10.35 -9.48
CA GLU A 54 2.26 -10.36 -9.55
C GLU A 54 1.59 -11.04 -8.35
N GLU A 55 2.20 -12.11 -7.82
CA GLU A 55 1.73 -12.79 -6.62
C GLU A 55 1.76 -11.86 -5.39
N GLN A 56 2.82 -11.07 -5.24
CA GLN A 56 2.95 -10.11 -4.15
C GLN A 56 1.98 -8.92 -4.34
N LYS A 57 1.79 -8.45 -5.56
CA LYS A 57 0.77 -7.43 -5.88
C LYS A 57 -0.63 -7.92 -5.52
N THR A 58 -0.96 -9.17 -5.87
CA THR A 58 -2.24 -9.80 -5.54
C THR A 58 -2.41 -9.90 -4.04
N TRP A 59 -1.39 -10.35 -3.30
CA TRP A 59 -1.44 -10.41 -1.85
C TRP A 59 -1.67 -9.03 -1.22
N VAL A 60 -0.95 -8.00 -1.67
CA VAL A 60 -1.12 -6.63 -1.17
C VAL A 60 -2.51 -6.10 -1.48
N HIS A 61 -2.97 -6.27 -2.72
CA HIS A 61 -4.32 -5.89 -3.14
C HIS A 61 -5.37 -6.58 -2.25
N ASP A 62 -5.35 -7.90 -2.14
CA ASP A 62 -6.34 -8.66 -1.39
C ASP A 62 -6.27 -8.33 0.10
N HIS A 63 -5.08 -8.11 0.66
CA HIS A 63 -4.93 -7.67 2.04
C HIS A 63 -5.56 -6.29 2.27
N CYS A 64 -5.41 -5.38 1.30
CA CYS A 64 -5.94 -4.02 1.37
C CYS A 64 -7.44 -3.93 1.04
N VAL A 65 -7.98 -4.86 0.25
CA VAL A 65 -9.38 -4.87 -0.20
C VAL A 65 -10.26 -5.82 0.62
N ASN A 66 -9.84 -7.06 0.88
CA ASN A 66 -10.66 -8.07 1.57
C ASN A 66 -10.67 -7.92 3.09
N LYS A 67 -9.56 -7.55 3.74
CA LYS A 67 -9.50 -7.58 5.20
C LYS A 67 -10.22 -6.40 5.88
N HIS A 68 -10.47 -5.30 5.15
CA HIS A 68 -11.01 -4.07 5.74
C HIS A 68 -11.86 -3.19 4.81
N GLY A 69 -12.34 -3.69 3.66
CA GLY A 69 -13.26 -2.95 2.79
C GLY A 69 -12.72 -1.57 2.41
N TYR A 70 -11.62 -1.54 1.65
CA TYR A 70 -10.94 -0.35 1.12
C TYR A 70 -10.54 0.70 2.16
N VAL A 71 -9.23 0.89 2.36
CA VAL A 71 -8.72 2.06 3.11
C VAL A 71 -9.35 2.07 4.50
N LEU A 72 -8.93 1.12 5.35
CA LEU A 72 -9.37 0.98 6.73
C LEU A 72 -9.97 2.27 7.31
N GLN A 73 -11.28 2.23 7.57
CA GLN A 73 -12.03 3.31 8.22
C GLN A 73 -11.38 3.74 9.56
N GLU A 74 -10.63 2.86 10.21
CA GLU A 74 -9.81 3.15 11.40
C GLU A 74 -8.61 4.08 11.17
N TRP A 75 -8.37 4.55 9.93
CA TRP A 75 -7.23 5.41 9.58
C TRP A 75 -7.61 6.67 8.79
N ASP A 76 -8.92 6.94 8.67
CA ASP A 76 -9.48 8.25 8.29
C ASP A 76 -9.49 9.20 9.51
N GLU A 77 -9.31 8.66 10.71
CA GLU A 77 -8.93 9.44 11.87
C GLU A 77 -7.42 9.71 11.82
N ALA A 78 -7.06 10.74 11.04
CA ALA A 78 -6.23 11.75 11.66
C ALA A 78 -6.90 12.05 13.00
N ASN A 79 -6.29 11.61 14.09
CA ASN A 79 -6.66 12.06 15.40
C ASN A 79 -5.91 13.38 15.62
N PRO A 80 -6.52 14.58 15.42
CA PRO A 80 -5.92 15.81 15.89
C PRO A 80 -6.02 15.97 17.41
N TYR A 81 -6.65 15.03 18.13
CA TYR A 81 -6.78 15.06 19.59
C TYR A 81 -6.60 13.66 20.19
N GLY A 82 -5.35 13.27 20.41
CA GLY A 82 -5.07 12.25 21.41
C GLY A 82 -5.37 12.82 22.80
N ASP A 83 -6.38 12.26 23.46
CA ASP A 83 -6.54 12.24 24.92
C ASP A 83 -6.80 10.77 25.32
#